data_AF-A0A6M0ISP1-F1
#
_entry.id   AF-A0A6M0ISP1-F1
#
_cell.length_a   1.000
_cell.length_b   1.000
_cell.length_c   1.000
_cell.angle_alpha   90.00
_cell.angle_beta   90.00
_cell.angle_gamma   90.00
#
_symmetry.space_group_name_H-M   'P 1'
#
loop_
_entity.id
_entity.type
_entity.pdbx_description
1 polymer ?
#
loop_
_entity_poly.entity_id
_entity_poly.type
_entity_poly.pdbx_seq_one_letter_code
_entity_poly.pdbx_strand_id
1 'polypeptide(L)' 'MAAIEFSQPVKAMALTSYANATQPGSASAGDQLKLFARKQLRQVWFSYQDVLSHLAERKVF' A
#
# COMPACT_ATOMS: atom_id res chain seq x y z
N MET A 1 -1.04 9.49 4.38
CA MET A 1 0.13 9.85 5.23
C MET A 1 1.17 8.76 5.13
N ALA A 2 2.43 9.06 5.46
CA ALA A 2 3.51 8.08 5.56
C ALA A 2 4.43 8.39 6.74
N ALA A 3 4.95 7.35 7.39
CA ALA A 3 5.97 7.40 8.42
C ALA A 3 7.13 6.51 7.97
N ILE A 4 8.35 7.06 8.03
CA ILE A 4 9.56 6.40 7.52
C ILE A 4 10.61 6.37 8.62
N GLU A 5 11.18 5.20 8.87
CA GLU A 5 12.37 4.97 9.67
C GLU A 5 13.55 4.73 8.73
N PHE A 6 14.56 5.61 8.76
CA PHE A 6 15.77 5.52 7.94
C PHE A 6 16.80 4.54 8.54
N SER A 7 16.36 3.33 8.85
CA SER A 7 17.21 2.21 9.26
C SER A 7 17.83 1.49 8.06
N GLN A 8 18.65 0.46 8.31
CA GLN A 8 19.17 -0.45 7.30
C GLN A 8 18.72 -1.88 7.63
N PRO A 9 17.70 -2.43 6.96
CA PRO A 9 16.95 -1.87 5.83
C PRO A 9 15.96 -0.77 6.24
N VAL A 10 15.52 0.05 5.28
CA VAL A 10 14.50 1.09 5.49
C VAL A 10 13.17 0.44 5.83
N LYS A 11 12.43 1.05 6.78
CA LYS A 11 11.07 0.64 7.13
C LYS A 11 10.12 1.80 6.93
N ALA A 12 8.95 1.53 6.36
CA ALA A 12 7.93 2.55 6.21
C ALA A 12 6.52 1.98 6.34
N MET A 13 5.64 2.82 6.84
CA MET A 13 4.21 2.58 6.98
C MET A 13 3.47 3.72 6.30
N ALA A 14 2.44 3.43 5.51
CA ALA A 14 1.69 4.43 4.76
C ALA A 14 0.19 4.13 4.73
N LEU A 15 -0.62 5.12 4.34
CA LEU A 15 -2.05 4.98 4.10
C LEU A 15 -2.52 6.03 3.09
N THR A 16 -3.31 5.62 2.09
CA THR A 16 -3.98 6.51 1.14
C THR A 16 -5.48 6.58 1.43
N SER A 17 -5.97 7.72 1.92
CA SER A 17 -7.38 7.87 2.33
C SER A 17 -8.36 7.79 1.15
N TYR A 18 -7.92 8.13 -0.06
CA TYR A 18 -8.75 8.16 -1.27
C TYR A 18 -8.33 7.08 -2.29
N ALA A 19 -7.82 5.94 -1.79
CA ALA A 19 -7.35 4.82 -2.61
C ALA A 19 -6.20 5.16 -3.57
N ASN A 20 -5.82 4.20 -4.41
CA ASN A 20 -4.76 4.34 -5.42
C ASN A 20 -5.30 4.43 -6.87
N ALA A 21 -6.61 4.30 -7.06
CA ALA A 21 -7.26 4.33 -8.36
C ALA A 21 -8.70 4.86 -8.23
N THR A 22 -9.12 5.68 -9.18
CA THR A 22 -10.44 6.34 -9.22
C THR A 22 -11.29 5.95 -10.42
N GLN A 23 -10.76 5.09 -11.30
CA GLN A 23 -11.49 4.59 -12.46
C GLN A 23 -12.76 3.84 -12.03
N PRO A 24 -13.89 4.00 -12.74
CA PRO A 24 -15.10 3.24 -12.47
C PRO A 24 -14.84 1.73 -12.46
N GLY A 25 -15.35 1.05 -11.44
CA GLY A 25 -15.15 -0.40 -11.27
C GLY A 25 -13.80 -0.82 -10.68
N SER A 26 -12.92 0.13 -10.31
CA SER A 26 -11.65 -0.22 -9.65
C SER A 26 -11.87 -0.88 -8.29
N ALA A 27 -11.25 -2.04 -8.09
CA ALA A 27 -11.26 -2.76 -6.82
C ALA A 27 -10.57 -1.99 -5.68
N SER A 28 -9.73 -1.01 -6.01
CA SER A 28 -9.02 -0.21 -5.02
C SER A 28 -9.90 0.91 -4.44
N ALA A 29 -11.03 1.28 -5.06
CA ALA A 29 -11.85 2.38 -4.58
C ALA A 29 -12.40 2.10 -3.17
N GLY A 30 -11.94 2.87 -2.18
CA GLY A 30 -12.41 2.78 -0.79
C GLY A 30 -11.84 1.62 0.04
N ASP A 31 -10.92 0.82 -0.51
CA ASP A 31 -10.34 -0.37 0.16
C ASP A 31 -9.64 -0.05 1.50
N GLN A 32 -9.05 1.14 1.58
CA GLN A 32 -8.27 1.61 2.73
C GLN A 32 -9.07 2.44 3.73
N LEU A 33 -10.36 2.69 3.49
CA LEU A 33 -11.20 3.48 4.41
C LEU A 33 -11.35 2.82 5.78
N LYS A 34 -11.38 1.49 5.84
CA LYS A 34 -11.42 0.75 7.11
C LYS A 34 -10.16 0.97 7.94
N LEU A 35 -8.99 0.99 7.31
CA LEU A 35 -7.72 1.28 7.97
C LEU A 35 -7.66 2.74 8.40
N PHE A 36 -8.14 3.66 7.57
CA PHE A 36 -8.27 5.08 7.92
C PHE A 36 -9.13 5.30 9.16
N ALA A 37 -10.33 4.72 9.21
CA ALA A 37 -11.23 4.83 10.36
C ALA A 37 -10.59 4.31 11.66
N ARG A 38 -9.72 3.31 11.55
CA ARG A 38 -8.98 2.71 12.68
C ARG A 38 -7.65 3.40 12.98
N LYS A 39 -7.27 4.44 12.22
CA LYS A 39 -5.95 5.10 12.29
C LYS A 39 -4.79 4.11 12.13
N GLN A 40 -4.96 3.09 11.30
CA GLN A 40 -3.98 2.04 11.04
C GLN A 40 -3.23 2.33 9.74
N LEU A 41 -1.90 2.32 9.81
CA LEU A 41 -1.04 2.37 8.63
C LEU A 41 -0.76 0.94 8.15
N ARG A 42 -0.47 0.79 6.85
CA ARG A 42 -0.02 -0.47 6.25
C ARG A 42 1.47 -0.42 5.90
N GLN A 43 2.12 -1.57 5.94
CA GLN A 43 3.52 -1.71 5.58
C GLN A 43 3.76 -1.35 4.11
N VAL A 44 4.84 -0.63 3.84
CA VAL A 44 5.35 -0.41 2.49
C VAL A 44 6.36 -1.50 2.16
N TRP A 45 6.18 -2.16 1.02
CA TRP A 45 7.07 -3.21 0.55
C TRP A 45 8.16 -2.62 -0.33
N PHE A 46 9.42 -2.79 0.08
CA PHE A 46 10.59 -2.34 -0.67
C PHE A 46 11.40 -3.48 -1.27
N SER A 47 11.46 -4.63 -0.59
CA SER A 47 12.24 -5.76 -1.06
C SER A 47 11.52 -6.48 -2.20
N TYR A 48 12.28 -7.06 -3.11
CA TYR A 48 11.73 -7.85 -4.21
C TYR A 48 10.88 -9.03 -3.69
N GLN A 49 11.33 -9.67 -2.61
CA GLN A 49 10.62 -10.78 -1.99
C GLN A 49 9.26 -10.32 -1.43
N ASP A 50 9.21 -9.20 -0.72
CA ASP A 50 7.96 -8.67 -0.17
C ASP A 50 6.97 -8.33 -1.30
N VAL A 51 7.45 -7.72 -2.39
CA VAL A 51 6.61 -7.39 -3.54
C VAL A 51 6.04 -8.67 -4.16
N LEU A 52 6.84 -9.72 -4.34
CA LEU A 52 6.38 -10.99 -4.88
C LEU A 52 5.37 -11.68 -3.98
N SER A 53 5.58 -11.68 -2.66
CA SER A 53 4.67 -12.32 -1.69
C SER A 53 3.30 -11.65 -1.62
N HIS A 54 3.17 -10.40 -2.08
CA HIS A 54 1.92 -9.64 -2.04
C HIS A 54 1.43 -9.21 -3.44
N LEU A 55 1.96 -9.83 -4.50
CA LEU A 55 1.61 -9.49 -5.88
C LEU A 55 0.19 -9.98 -6.21
N ALA A 56 -0.71 -9.05 -6.54
CA ALA A 56 -2.08 -9.38 -6.97
C ALA A 56 -2.21 -9.58 -8.49
N GLU A 57 -1.44 -8.84 -9.29
CA GLU A 57 -1.51 -8.86 -10.76
C GLU A 57 -0.11 -8.64 -11.35
N ARG A 58 0.20 -9.33 -12.46
CA ARG A 58 1.44 -9.13 -13.24
C ARG A 58 1.10 -8.78 -14.68
N LYS A 59 1.58 -7.62 -15.14
CA LYS A 59 1.47 -7.18 -16.53
C LYS A 59 2.83 -7.25 -17.23
N VAL A 60 2.88 -7.90 -18.40
CA VAL A 60 4.06 -7.98 -19.28
C VAL A 60 3.75 -7.18 -20.54
N PHE A 61 4.72 -6.38 -20.99
CA PHE A 61 4.59 -5.48 -22.15
C PHE A 61 5.41 -6.00 -23.32
#